data_AF-A0A679HHT4-F1
#
_entry.id   AF-A0A679HHT4-F1
#
_cell.length_a   1.000
_cell.length_b   1.000
_cell.length_c   1.000
_cell.angle_alpha   90.00
_cell.angle_beta   90.00
_cell.angle_gamma   90.00
#
_symmetry.space_group_name_H-M   'P 1'
#
loop_
_entity.id
_entity.type
_entity.pdbx_description
1 polymer ?
#
loop_
_entity_poly.entity_id
_entity_poly.type
_entity_poly.pdbx_seq_one_letter_code
_entity_poly.pdbx_strand_id
1 'polypeptide(L)' 'MTPLQHVLTEFQKSTRDLAKLLEEDPRLHIEEQLSIENHMQILQLAYGAWSCRHLPKTPHDRSGLI' A
#
# COMPACT_ATOMS: atom_id res chain seq x y z
N MET A 1 9.71 22.58 1.37
CA MET A 1 8.78 21.45 1.21
C MET A 1 7.44 22.00 0.73
N THR A 2 6.86 21.45 -0.33
CA THR A 2 5.56 21.91 -0.84
C THR A 2 4.41 21.39 0.04
N PRO A 3 3.22 22.02 0.00
CA PRO A 3 2.06 21.51 0.73
C PRO A 3 1.71 20.05 0.39
N LEU A 4 1.85 19.67 -0.89
CA LEU A 4 1.63 18.30 -1.34
C LEU A 4 2.66 17.33 -0.74
N GLN A 5 3.95 17.69 -0.75
CA GLN A 5 5.01 16.85 -0.17
C GLN A 5 4.76 16.61 1.32
N HIS A 6 4.34 17.64 2.06
CA HIS A 6 4.01 17.51 3.47
C HIS A 6 2.89 16.48 3.72
N VAL A 7 1.78 16.60 2.99
CA VAL A 7 0.64 15.68 3.12
C VAL A 7 1.05 14.24 2.78
N LEU A 8 1.83 14.04 1.73
CA LEU A 8 2.30 12.71 1.33
C LEU A 8 3.25 12.11 2.39
N THR A 9 4.12 12.90 2.99
CA THR A 9 5.01 12.44 4.06
C THR A 9 4.24 12.04 5.31
N GLU A 10 3.27 12.85 5.75
CA GLU A 10 2.44 12.50 6.91
C GLU A 10 1.62 11.24 6.64
N PHE A 11 1.01 11.13 5.46
CA PHE A 11 0.28 9.94 5.06
C PHE A 11 1.17 8.67 5.07
N GLN A 12 2.38 8.77 4.52
CA GLN A 12 3.36 7.67 4.54
C GLN A 12 3.75 7.27 5.97
N LYS A 13 3.92 8.26 6.86
CA LYS A 13 4.22 8.02 8.26
C LYS A 13 3.09 7.25 8.94
N SER A 14 1.85 7.75 8.84
CA SER A 14 0.68 7.07 9.41
C SER A 14 0.50 5.65 8.89
N THR A 15 0.71 5.43 7.59
CA THR A 15 0.58 4.08 6.99
C THR A 15 1.62 3.11 7.57
N ARG A 16 2.86 3.57 7.82
CA ARG A 16 3.89 2.74 8.47
C ARG A 16 3.58 2.48 9.94
N ASP A 17 3.08 3.48 10.65
CA ASP A 17 2.73 3.35 12.07
C ASP A 17 1.57 2.35 12.25
N LEU A 18 0.61 2.33 11.34
CA LEU A 18 -0.46 1.32 11.29
C LEU A 18 0.07 -0.10 11.05
N ALA A 19 0.99 -0.27 10.10
CA ALA A 19 1.61 -1.57 9.86
C ALA A 19 2.39 -2.08 11.09
N LYS A 20 3.14 -1.19 11.75
CA LYS A 20 3.82 -1.53 13.01
C LYS A 20 2.85 -1.90 14.12
N LEU A 21 1.73 -1.20 14.23
CA LEU A 21 0.73 -1.49 15.26
C LEU A 21 0.17 -2.92 15.12
N LEU A 22 -0.07 -3.37 13.89
CA LEU A 22 -0.44 -4.76 13.60
C LEU A 22 0.65 -5.77 13.97
N GLU A 23 1.93 -5.44 13.74
CA GLU A 23 3.05 -6.33 14.03
C GLU A 23 3.38 -6.40 15.53
N GLU A 24 3.27 -5.28 16.25
CA GLU A 24 3.87 -5.10 17.57
C GLU A 24 2.86 -5.14 18.73
N ASP A 25 1.58 -4.84 18.52
CA ASP A 25 0.59 -4.78 19.62
C ASP A 25 -0.32 -6.02 19.68
N PRO A 26 -0.04 -6.99 20.58
CA PRO A 26 -0.85 -8.20 20.73
C PRO A 26 -2.22 -7.93 21.37
N ARG A 27 -2.51 -6.69 21.79
CA ARG A 27 -3.77 -6.32 22.46
C ARG A 27 -4.81 -5.75 21.50
N LEU A 28 -4.46 -5.53 20.24
CA LEU A 28 -5.44 -5.10 19.25
C LEU A 28 -6.59 -6.09 19.21
N HIS A 29 -7.81 -5.57 19.33
CA HIS A 29 -9.00 -6.38 19.10
C HIS A 29 -9.08 -6.77 17.63
N ILE A 30 -9.70 -7.91 17.35
CA ILE A 30 -9.83 -8.44 15.98
C ILE A 30 -10.46 -7.42 15.01
N GLU A 31 -11.42 -6.62 15.48
CA GLU A 31 -12.06 -5.57 14.69
C GLU A 31 -11.09 -4.45 14.30
N GLU A 32 -10.18 -4.08 15.21
CA GLU A 32 -9.14 -3.08 14.97
C GLU A 32 -8.12 -3.61 13.96
N GLN A 33 -7.68 -4.86 14.14
CA GLN A 33 -6.75 -5.51 13.22
C GLN A 33 -7.31 -5.54 11.78
N LEU A 34 -8.54 -6.06 11.62
CA LEU A 34 -9.23 -6.12 10.34
C LEU A 34 -9.44 -4.74 9.72
N SER A 35 -9.75 -3.73 10.54
CA SER A 35 -9.88 -2.36 10.06
C SER A 35 -8.56 -1.86 9.46
N ILE A 36 -7.43 -2.04 10.16
CA ILE A 36 -6.12 -1.60 9.67
C ILE A 36 -5.73 -2.35 8.39
N GLU A 37 -5.87 -3.68 8.39
CA GLU A 37 -5.58 -4.53 7.21
C GLU A 37 -6.38 -4.10 5.99
N ASN A 38 -7.68 -3.85 6.16
CA ASN A 38 -8.55 -3.45 5.05
C ASN A 38 -8.14 -2.09 4.46
N HIS A 39 -7.78 -1.12 5.31
CA HIS A 39 -7.29 0.19 4.83
C HIS A 39 -6.00 0.03 4.02
N MET A 40 -5.06 -0.78 4.48
CA MET A 40 -3.83 -1.05 3.73
C MET A 40 -4.11 -1.76 2.40
N GLN A 41 -5.02 -2.72 2.39
CA GLN A 41 -5.42 -3.43 1.17
C GLN A 41 -6.05 -2.49 0.13
N ILE A 42 -6.94 -1.58 0.55
CA ILE A 42 -7.55 -0.59 -0.35
C ILE A 42 -6.48 0.29 -0.99
N LEU A 43 -5.46 0.72 -0.24
CA LEU A 43 -4.36 1.52 -0.77
C LEU A 43 -3.55 0.76 -1.82
N GLN A 44 -3.23 -0.51 -1.56
CA GLN A 44 -2.53 -1.36 -2.53
C GLN A 44 -3.35 -1.56 -3.80
N LEU A 45 -4.66 -1.81 -3.67
CA LEU A 45 -5.56 -1.98 -4.81
C LEU A 45 -5.68 -0.69 -5.64
N ALA A 46 -5.82 0.46 -4.99
CA ALA A 46 -5.90 1.75 -5.66
C ALA A 46 -4.62 2.05 -6.45
N TYR A 47 -3.45 1.83 -5.82
CA TYR A 47 -2.16 2.00 -6.47
C TYR A 47 -1.95 0.99 -7.61
N GLY A 48 -2.25 -0.28 -7.38
CA GLY A 48 -2.14 -1.33 -8.39
C GLY A 48 -3.01 -1.03 -9.61
N ALA A 49 -4.26 -0.63 -9.41
CA ALA A 49 -5.16 -0.26 -10.50
C ALA A 49 -4.68 0.98 -11.27
N TRP A 50 -4.15 1.99 -10.57
CA TRP A 50 -3.53 3.15 -11.23
C TRP A 50 -2.29 2.74 -12.03
N SER A 51 -1.40 1.95 -11.44
CA SER A 51 -0.18 1.43 -12.05
C SER A 51 -0.47 0.65 -13.32
N CYS A 52 -1.43 -0.28 -13.30
CA CYS A 52 -1.84 -1.05 -14.49
C CYS A 52 -2.34 -0.20 -15.66
N ARG A 53 -2.90 1.00 -15.39
CA ARG A 53 -3.40 1.91 -16.43
C ARG A 53 -2.32 2.84 -17.00
N HIS A 54 -1.28 3.15 -16.24
CA HIS A 54 -0.36 4.24 -16.56
C HIS A 54 1.10 3.82 -16.70
N LEU A 55 1.50 2.67 -16.15
CA LEU A 55 2.83 2.12 -16.38
C LEU A 55 2.82 1.25 -17.63
N PRO A 56 3.78 1.41 -18.56
CA PRO A 56 3.93 0.51 -19.68
C PRO A 56 4.05 -0.91 -19.16
N LYS A 57 3.25 -1.84 -19.69
CA LYS A 57 3.54 -3.27 -19.52
C LYS A 57 4.89 -3.49 -20.18
N THR A 58 5.94 -3.65 -19.38
CA THR A 58 7.24 -4.06 -19.91
C THR A 58 7.03 -5.33 -20.73
N PRO A 59 7.42 -5.36 -22.02
CA PRO A 59 7.30 -6.56 -22.83
C PRO A 59 8.45 -7.50 -22.47
N HIS A 60 8.35 -8.14 -21.31
CA HIS A 60 9.20 -9.28 -20.96
C HIS A 60 8.30 -10.44 -20.56
N ASP A 61 7.66 -11.07 -21.55
CA ASP A 61 7.71 -12.54 -21.68
C ASP A 61 7.18 -13.00 -23.06
N ARG A 62 8.03 -12.89 -24.09
CA ARG A 62 7.97 -13.72 -25.29
C ARG A 62 9.40 -14.20 -25.59
N SER A 63 9.98 -14.92 -24.65
CA SER A 63 11.06 -15.85 -24.91
C SER A 63 10.54 -17.21 -24.41
N GLY A 64 9.66 -17.86 -25.16
CA GLY A 64 10.15 -18.80 -26.16
C GLY A 64 10.48 -20.12 -25.48
N LEU A 65 9.45 -20.81 -24.98
CA LEU A 65 9.52 -22.25 -24.77
C LEU A 65 9.49 -22.92 -26.14
N ILE A 66 10.68 -23.19 -26.69
CA ILE A 66 10.97 -24.25 -27.65
C ILE A 66 12.19 -24.99 -27.13
#